data_AF-A0A8E0R449-F1
#
_entry.id   AF-A0A8E0R449-F1
#
_cell.length_a   1.000
_cell.length_b   1.000
_cell.length_c   1.000
_cell.angle_alpha   90.00
_cell.angle_beta   90.00
_cell.angle_gamma   90.00
#
_symmetry.space_group_name_H-M   'P 1'
#
loop_
_entity.id
_entity.type
_entity.pdbx_description
1 polymer ?
#
loop_
_entity_poly.entity_id
_entity_poly.type
_entity_poly.pdbx_seq_one_letter_code
_entity_poly.pdbx_strand_id
1 'polypeptide(L)'
;FARLCGWYALLNLLLGGAVLLPGAQSANLCLYLPLSPGRLLAACAAVYALLRGVVYCFGRAQGRSFAAVLVCGSARVPVQAFCDTGFAVQDPLSGRAVALAYYPAVRGALPGALQTFLDAHFAGRSPLPPPGLGVRLVPCTTLAGPCLLPAVPGLRLQAGQRQAQGFLTAFYCPAAPPDHWTLLLGPELTERVHPL
;
A
#
# COMPACT_ATOMS: atom_id res chain seq x y z
N PHE A 1 19.51 15.66 7.15
CA PHE A 1 20.47 15.88 6.05
C PHE A 1 21.75 15.07 6.25
N ALA A 2 22.57 15.33 7.28
CA ALA A 2 23.84 14.63 7.51
C ALA A 2 23.74 13.08 7.52
N ARG A 3 22.69 12.51 8.13
CA ARG A 3 22.45 11.06 8.12
C ARG A 3 22.27 10.48 6.71
N LEU A 4 21.56 11.21 5.83
CA LEU A 4 21.35 10.79 4.43
C LEU A 4 22.66 10.90 3.64
N CYS A 5 23.45 11.95 3.87
CA CYS A 5 24.78 12.09 3.27
C CYS A 5 25.72 10.97 3.71
N GLY A 6 25.68 10.57 4.99
CA GLY A 6 26.46 9.44 5.50
C GLY A 6 26.09 8.12 4.84
N TRP A 7 24.79 7.82 4.71
CA TRP A 7 24.32 6.62 4.01
C TRP A 7 24.67 6.66 2.51
N TYR A 8 24.54 7.80 1.86
CA TYR A 8 24.93 7.99 0.47
C TYR A 8 26.43 7.72 0.28
N ALA A 9 27.29 8.31 1.12
CA ALA A 9 28.74 8.10 1.04
C ALA A 9 29.12 6.63 1.29
N LEU A 10 28.52 5.99 2.30
CA LEU A 10 28.75 4.57 2.60
C LEU A 10 28.34 3.67 1.43
N LEU A 11 27.16 3.90 0.85
CA LEU A 11 26.68 3.14 -0.31
C LEU A 11 27.61 3.32 -1.52
N ASN A 12 28.07 4.53 -1.79
CA ASN A 12 29.02 4.80 -2.87
C ASN A 12 30.39 4.16 -2.61
N LEU A 13 30.87 4.13 -1.36
CA LEU A 13 32.09 3.42 -0.99
C LEU A 13 31.97 1.91 -1.14
N LEU A 14 30.81 1.33 -0.79
CA LEU A 14 30.52 -0.10 -1.00
C LEU A 14 30.40 -0.44 -2.48
N LEU A 15 29.72 0.40 -3.27
CA LEU A 15 29.60 0.25 -4.73
C LEU A 15 30.97 0.40 -5.41
N GLY A 16 31.74 1.40 -5.00
CA GLY A 16 33.11 1.62 -5.47
C GLY A 16 34.06 0.50 -5.05
N GLY A 17 33.90 -0.04 -3.84
CA GLY A 17 34.61 -1.23 -3.38
C GLY A 17 34.33 -2.46 -4.23
N ALA A 18 33.12 -2.59 -4.78
CA ALA A 18 32.78 -3.66 -5.71
C ALA A 18 33.48 -3.51 -7.08
N VAL A 19 33.76 -2.28 -7.54
CA VAL A 19 34.56 -2.00 -8.75
C VAL A 19 36.04 -2.37 -8.56
N LEU A 20 36.54 -2.28 -7.33
CA LEU A 20 37.92 -2.63 -6.98
C LEU A 20 38.13 -4.13 -6.76
N LEU A 21 37.08 -4.95 -6.88
CA LEU A 21 37.22 -6.40 -6.75
C LEU A 21 38.06 -6.96 -7.91
N PRO A 22 39.03 -7.85 -7.65
CA PRO A 22 39.92 -8.38 -8.67
C PRO A 22 39.13 -9.09 -9.77
N GLY A 23 39.29 -8.62 -11.01
CA GLY A 23 38.62 -9.12 -12.20
C GLY A 23 37.22 -8.55 -12.44
N ALA A 24 36.76 -7.58 -11.63
CA ALA A 24 35.55 -6.82 -11.92
C ALA A 24 35.72 -6.02 -13.23
N GLN A 25 34.74 -6.10 -14.12
CA GLN A 25 34.69 -5.31 -15.34
C GLN A 25 33.48 -4.40 -15.31
N SER A 26 33.63 -3.15 -15.74
CA SER A 26 32.49 -2.24 -15.90
C SER A 26 32.28 -1.94 -17.37
N ALA A 27 31.11 -2.27 -17.92
CA ALA A 27 30.71 -1.89 -19.27
C ALA A 27 29.23 -1.54 -19.30
N ASN A 28 28.84 -0.48 -20.02
CA ASN A 28 27.45 -0.01 -20.15
C ASN A 28 26.74 0.24 -18.79
N LEU A 29 27.44 0.80 -17.80
CA LEU A 29 26.95 0.97 -16.41
C LEU A 29 26.64 -0.34 -15.66
N CYS A 30 26.99 -1.50 -16.24
CA CYS A 30 26.90 -2.79 -15.58
C CYS A 30 28.27 -3.19 -15.00
N LEU A 31 28.24 -3.75 -13.79
CA LEU A 31 29.40 -4.34 -13.14
C LEU A 31 29.38 -5.86 -13.31
N TYR A 32 30.36 -6.41 -14.00
CA TYR A 32 30.57 -7.83 -14.20
C TYR A 32 31.58 -8.33 -13.19
N LEU A 33 31.15 -9.18 -12.27
CA LEU A 33 32.00 -9.76 -11.24
C LEU A 33 32.29 -11.23 -11.58
N PRO A 34 33.56 -11.67 -11.60
CA PRO A 34 33.94 -13.06 -11.80
C PRO A 34 33.70 -13.84 -10.51
N LEU A 35 32.44 -14.06 -10.17
CA LEU A 35 32.03 -14.84 -9.00
C LEU A 35 31.90 -16.30 -9.39
N SER A 36 32.62 -17.19 -8.69
CA SER A 36 32.31 -18.61 -8.76
C SER A 36 30.95 -18.88 -8.10
N PRO A 37 30.24 -19.97 -8.46
CA PRO A 37 28.96 -20.31 -7.84
C PRO A 37 29.01 -20.36 -6.30
N GLY A 38 30.11 -20.87 -5.74
CA GLY A 38 30.33 -20.91 -4.29
C GLY A 38 30.47 -19.52 -3.65
N ARG A 39 31.19 -18.59 -4.29
CA ARG A 39 31.34 -17.21 -3.80
C ARG A 39 30.02 -16.45 -3.89
N LEU A 40 29.22 -16.69 -4.93
CA LEU A 40 27.88 -16.12 -5.07
C LEU A 40 26.98 -16.60 -3.93
N LEU A 41 26.92 -17.91 -3.67
CA LEU A 41 26.12 -18.47 -2.58
C LEU A 41 26.55 -17.94 -1.20
N ALA A 42 27.87 -17.87 -0.94
CA ALA A 42 28.39 -17.31 0.30
C ALA A 42 28.03 -15.83 0.47
N ALA A 43 28.12 -15.03 -0.61
CA ALA A 43 27.71 -13.64 -0.60
C ALA A 43 26.20 -13.48 -0.35
N CYS A 44 25.36 -14.28 -1.02
CA CYS A 44 23.92 -14.29 -0.80
C CYS A 44 23.57 -14.67 0.65
N ALA A 45 24.23 -15.69 1.21
CA ALA A 45 24.05 -16.10 2.60
C ALA A 45 24.47 -15.01 3.59
N ALA A 46 25.60 -14.33 3.33
CA ALA A 46 26.07 -13.21 4.15
C ALA A 46 25.10 -12.02 4.12
N VAL A 47 24.61 -11.63 2.93
CA VAL A 47 23.61 -10.55 2.79
C VAL A 47 22.31 -10.94 3.48
N TYR A 48 21.85 -12.18 3.32
CA TYR A 48 20.66 -12.68 4.01
C TYR A 48 20.83 -12.64 5.52
N ALA A 49 21.94 -13.16 6.06
CA ALA A 49 22.23 -13.14 7.49
C ALA A 49 22.31 -11.71 8.04
N LEU A 50 22.94 -10.78 7.30
CA LEU A 50 22.99 -9.37 7.66
C LEU A 50 21.59 -8.74 7.70
N LEU A 51 20.78 -8.91 6.65
CA LEU A 51 19.41 -8.38 6.60
C LEU A 51 18.54 -8.96 7.72
N ARG A 52 18.67 -10.26 8.00
CA ARG A 52 17.97 -10.91 9.12
C ARG A 52 18.45 -10.38 10.47
N GLY A 53 19.75 -10.15 10.64
CA GLY A 53 20.33 -9.54 11.84
C GLY A 53 19.83 -8.12 12.05
N VAL A 54 19.77 -7.31 10.99
CA VAL A 54 19.19 -5.96 11.03
C VAL A 54 17.71 -6.01 11.43
N VAL A 55 16.90 -6.86 10.79
CA VAL A 55 15.48 -7.00 11.14
C VAL A 55 15.29 -7.56 12.55
N TYR A 56 16.17 -8.44 13.02
CA TYR A 56 16.15 -8.97 14.39
C TYR A 56 16.48 -7.89 15.42
N CYS A 57 17.53 -7.10 15.21
CA CYS A 57 17.99 -6.08 16.15
C CYS A 57 17.09 -4.82 16.16
N PHE A 58 16.62 -4.38 14.99
CA PHE A 58 15.87 -3.13 14.83
C PHE A 58 14.35 -3.35 14.67
N GLY A 59 13.91 -4.60 14.58
CA GLY A 59 12.53 -4.94 14.26
C GLY A 59 12.18 -4.71 12.79
N ARG A 60 10.95 -5.05 12.42
CA ARG A 60 10.39 -4.63 11.12
C ARG A 60 9.91 -3.20 11.24
N ALA A 61 10.15 -2.38 10.22
CA ALA A 61 9.43 -1.13 10.05
C ALA A 61 7.94 -1.47 9.88
N GLN A 62 7.17 -1.44 10.96
CA GLN A 62 5.72 -1.51 10.86
C GLN A 62 5.26 -0.22 10.17
N GLY A 63 4.50 -0.35 9.08
CA GLY A 63 3.80 0.78 8.49
C GLY A 63 3.01 1.45 9.59
N ARG A 64 3.32 2.71 9.89
CA ARG A 64 2.61 3.43 10.95
C ARG A 64 1.22 3.72 10.43
N SER A 65 0.21 3.13 11.05
CA SER A 65 -1.14 3.56 10.81
C SER A 65 -1.33 4.93 11.48
N PHE A 66 -2.09 5.83 10.86
CA PHE A 66 -2.39 7.14 11.39
C PHE A 66 -3.90 7.40 11.41
N ALA A 67 -4.34 8.23 12.35
CA ALA A 67 -5.74 8.62 12.44
C ALA A 67 -6.11 9.54 11.27
N ALA A 68 -7.17 9.18 10.56
CA ALA A 68 -7.75 9.97 9.50
C ALA A 68 -9.28 9.95 9.60
N VAL A 69 -9.94 10.80 8.82
CA VAL A 69 -11.39 10.89 8.74
C VAL A 69 -11.81 10.74 7.30
N LEU A 70 -12.56 9.68 7.02
CA LEU A 70 -13.20 9.46 5.74
C LEU A 70 -14.54 10.20 5.74
N VAL A 71 -14.71 11.14 4.80
CA VAL A 71 -15.89 11.98 4.68
C VAL A 71 -16.74 11.48 3.53
N CYS A 72 -18.02 11.20 3.82
CA CYS A 72 -19.02 10.74 2.86
C CYS A 72 -20.25 11.65 2.94
N GLY A 73 -20.36 12.61 2.01
CA GLY A 73 -21.37 13.66 2.12
C GLY A 73 -21.19 14.49 3.39
N SER A 74 -22.20 14.51 4.27
CA SER A 74 -22.13 15.13 5.60
C SER A 74 -21.58 14.21 6.69
N ALA A 75 -21.49 12.91 6.44
CA ALA A 75 -20.99 11.94 7.42
C ALA A 75 -19.46 11.96 7.49
N ARG A 76 -18.93 11.79 8.71
CA ARG A 76 -17.49 11.77 9.01
C ARG A 76 -17.18 10.50 9.77
N VAL A 77 -16.32 9.66 9.20
CA VAL A 77 -15.98 8.34 9.73
C VAL A 77 -14.53 8.35 10.20
N PRO A 78 -14.24 8.21 11.50
CA PRO A 78 -12.86 8.04 11.95
C PRO A 78 -12.33 6.71 11.41
N VAL A 79 -11.15 6.75 10.81
CA VAL A 79 -10.48 5.59 10.22
C VAL A 79 -9.02 5.58 10.62
N GLN A 80 -8.47 4.38 10.76
CA GLN A 80 -7.06 4.16 11.01
C GLN A 80 -6.43 3.81 9.66
N ALA A 81 -5.81 4.81 9.03
CA ALA A 81 -5.24 4.72 7.69
C ALA A 81 -3.85 4.07 7.75
N PHE A 82 -3.64 3.03 6.95
CA PHE A 82 -2.37 2.33 6.83
C PHE A 82 -1.81 2.49 5.41
N CYS A 83 -0.53 2.85 5.33
CA CYS A 83 0.18 3.02 4.08
C CYS A 83 0.84 1.71 3.69
N ASP A 84 0.36 1.13 2.59
CA ASP A 84 0.96 -0.06 2.00
C ASP A 84 1.55 0.31 0.64
N THR A 85 2.88 0.29 0.55
CA THR A 85 3.58 0.56 -0.71
C THR A 85 3.36 -0.55 -1.74
N GLY A 86 2.96 -1.75 -1.31
CA GLY A 86 2.60 -2.86 -2.20
C GLY A 86 1.17 -2.75 -2.74
N PHE A 87 0.36 -1.81 -2.24
CA PHE A 87 -1.00 -1.65 -2.70
C PHE A 87 -1.07 -0.85 -4.00
N ALA A 88 -1.33 -1.58 -5.09
CA ALA A 88 -1.34 -1.06 -6.45
C ALA A 88 -2.72 -1.12 -7.13
N VAL A 89 -3.80 -1.31 -6.37
CA VAL A 89 -5.15 -1.35 -6.96
C VAL A 89 -5.52 0.04 -7.49
N GLN A 90 -5.91 0.09 -8.76
CA GLN A 90 -6.35 1.30 -9.45
C GLN A 90 -7.63 1.00 -10.23
N ASP A 91 -8.44 2.03 -10.49
CA ASP A 91 -9.58 1.90 -11.40
C ASP A 91 -9.08 1.70 -12.84
N PRO A 92 -9.28 0.54 -13.47
CA PRO A 92 -8.75 0.28 -14.81
C PRO A 92 -9.33 1.21 -15.88
N LEU A 93 -10.51 1.78 -15.64
CA LEU A 93 -11.17 2.65 -16.62
C LEU A 93 -10.73 4.11 -16.53
N SER A 94 -10.43 4.61 -15.33
CA SER A 94 -10.11 6.03 -15.12
C SER A 94 -8.67 6.29 -14.69
N GLY A 95 -7.90 5.25 -14.36
CA GLY A 95 -6.56 5.37 -13.78
C GLY A 95 -6.56 6.02 -12.39
N ARG A 96 -7.74 6.19 -11.76
CA ARG A 96 -7.81 6.80 -10.43
C ARG A 96 -7.27 5.85 -9.38
N ALA A 97 -6.51 6.40 -8.45
CA ALA A 97 -6.12 5.72 -7.24
C ALA A 97 -7.35 5.20 -6.47
N VAL A 98 -7.18 4.06 -5.83
CA VAL A 98 -8.20 3.43 -4.97
C VAL A 98 -7.70 3.46 -3.53
N ALA A 99 -8.60 3.72 -2.58
CA ALA A 99 -8.38 3.45 -1.16
C ALA A 99 -9.24 2.24 -0.77
N LEU A 100 -8.71 1.34 0.05
CA LEU A 100 -9.43 0.13 0.47
C LEU A 100 -9.95 0.29 1.90
N ALA A 101 -11.26 0.40 2.06
CA ALA A 101 -11.91 0.52 3.36
C ALA A 101 -12.41 -0.84 3.86
N TYR A 102 -12.12 -1.13 5.13
CA TYR A 102 -12.71 -2.27 5.83
C TYR A 102 -14.19 -1.97 6.12
N TYR A 103 -15.07 -2.62 5.36
CA TYR A 103 -16.50 -2.31 5.31
C TYR A 103 -17.19 -2.34 6.69
N PRO A 104 -17.00 -3.37 7.55
CA PRO A 104 -17.65 -3.42 8.85
C PRO A 104 -17.34 -2.22 9.75
N ALA A 105 -16.13 -1.66 9.67
CA ALA A 105 -15.76 -0.48 10.47
C ALA A 105 -16.39 0.83 9.95
N VAL A 106 -16.65 0.94 8.66
CA VAL A 106 -17.19 2.18 8.05
C VAL A 106 -18.71 2.11 7.79
N ARG A 107 -19.30 0.91 7.85
CA ARG A 107 -20.70 0.63 7.49
C ARG A 107 -21.69 1.63 8.09
N GLY A 108 -21.64 1.85 9.41
CA GLY A 108 -22.64 2.64 10.14
C GLY A 108 -22.72 4.12 9.74
N ALA A 109 -21.72 4.63 9.04
CA ALA A 109 -21.66 6.04 8.65
C ALA A 109 -21.78 6.25 7.13
N LEU A 110 -21.95 5.19 6.34
CA LEU A 110 -22.21 5.30 4.91
C LEU A 110 -23.69 5.68 4.66
N PRO A 111 -24.03 6.28 3.50
CA PRO A 111 -25.43 6.49 3.12
C PRO A 111 -26.22 5.18 3.07
N GLY A 112 -27.48 5.20 3.52
CA GLY A 112 -28.31 3.98 3.62
C GLY A 112 -28.42 3.19 2.31
N ALA A 113 -28.55 3.86 1.16
CA ALA A 113 -28.58 3.20 -0.15
C ALA A 113 -27.28 2.45 -0.46
N LEU A 114 -26.12 2.99 -0.06
CA LEU A 114 -24.82 2.35 -0.23
C LEU A 114 -24.66 1.19 0.75
N GLN A 115 -25.14 1.34 1.99
CA GLN A 115 -25.14 0.25 2.97
C GLN A 115 -25.94 -0.96 2.45
N THR A 116 -27.18 -0.74 2.01
CA THR A 116 -28.05 -1.82 1.50
C THR A 116 -27.42 -2.55 0.31
N PHE A 117 -26.80 -1.81 -0.62
CA PHE A 117 -26.10 -2.41 -1.75
C PHE A 117 -24.90 -3.25 -1.28
N LEU A 118 -24.05 -2.72 -0.40
CA LEU A 118 -22.85 -3.41 0.07
C LEU A 118 -23.19 -4.64 0.93
N ASP A 119 -24.20 -4.55 1.79
CA ASP A 119 -24.70 -5.68 2.57
C ASP A 119 -25.17 -6.82 1.65
N ALA A 120 -25.98 -6.50 0.63
CA ALA A 120 -26.43 -7.49 -0.34
C ALA A 120 -25.27 -8.06 -1.18
N HIS A 121 -24.29 -7.23 -1.56
CA HIS A 121 -23.10 -7.64 -2.31
C HIS A 121 -22.25 -8.62 -1.50
N PHE A 122 -21.89 -8.29 -0.25
CA PHE A 122 -21.10 -9.15 0.61
C PHE A 122 -21.87 -10.37 1.12
N ALA A 123 -23.21 -10.34 1.11
CA ALA A 123 -24.04 -11.52 1.32
C ALA A 123 -24.18 -12.43 0.07
N GLY A 124 -23.50 -12.11 -1.04
CA GLY A 124 -23.51 -12.91 -2.26
C GLY A 124 -24.76 -12.76 -3.14
N ARG A 125 -25.63 -11.78 -2.87
CA ARG A 125 -26.93 -11.61 -3.54
C ARG A 125 -26.86 -10.85 -4.89
N SER A 126 -25.65 -10.62 -5.41
CA SER A 126 -25.34 -9.92 -6.68
C SER A 126 -26.29 -8.75 -7.01
N PRO A 127 -26.44 -7.75 -6.12
CA PRO A 127 -27.34 -6.63 -6.35
C PRO A 127 -26.87 -5.76 -7.53
N LEU A 128 -27.81 -5.14 -8.24
CA LEU A 128 -27.49 -4.15 -9.26
C LEU A 128 -26.99 -2.85 -8.58
N PRO A 129 -25.88 -2.26 -9.04
CA PRO A 129 -25.39 -0.99 -8.50
C PRO A 129 -26.42 0.14 -8.71
N PRO A 130 -26.79 0.89 -7.66
CA PRO A 130 -27.73 2.00 -7.81
C PRO A 130 -27.15 3.11 -8.70
N PRO A 131 -27.90 3.60 -9.70
CA PRO A 131 -27.37 4.55 -10.69
C PRO A 131 -26.89 5.88 -10.08
N GLY A 132 -27.48 6.31 -8.96
CA GLY A 132 -27.09 7.55 -8.27
C GLY A 132 -25.81 7.46 -7.43
N LEU A 133 -25.30 6.26 -7.15
CA LEU A 133 -24.12 6.07 -6.28
C LEU A 133 -22.80 5.96 -7.06
N GLY A 134 -22.86 5.79 -8.38
CA GLY A 134 -21.66 5.68 -9.22
C GLY A 134 -20.75 4.50 -8.86
N VAL A 135 -21.31 3.42 -8.31
CA VAL A 135 -20.55 2.22 -7.92
C VAL A 135 -19.87 1.62 -9.15
N ARG A 136 -18.58 1.30 -9.01
CA ARG A 136 -17.75 0.61 -10.00
C ARG A 136 -17.20 -0.67 -9.39
N LEU A 137 -17.12 -1.73 -10.17
CA LEU A 137 -16.44 -2.95 -9.74
C LEU A 137 -14.98 -2.89 -10.17
N VAL A 138 -14.08 -2.79 -9.20
CA VAL A 138 -12.64 -2.73 -9.46
C VAL A 138 -12.05 -4.14 -9.34
N PRO A 139 -11.46 -4.69 -10.40
CA PRO A 139 -10.79 -5.98 -10.33
C PRO A 139 -9.55 -5.91 -9.43
N CYS A 140 -9.40 -6.92 -8.59
CA CYS A 140 -8.26 -7.11 -7.70
C CYS A 140 -7.77 -8.54 -7.75
N THR A 141 -6.49 -8.74 -7.47
CA THR A 141 -5.93 -10.06 -7.20
C THR A 141 -5.46 -10.08 -5.76
N THR A 142 -6.01 -11.00 -4.98
CA THR A 142 -5.59 -11.23 -3.59
C THR A 142 -4.85 -12.56 -3.49
N LEU A 143 -4.31 -12.87 -2.31
CA LEU A 143 -3.76 -14.20 -2.02
C LEU A 143 -4.81 -15.32 -2.16
N ALA A 144 -6.09 -15.00 -2.00
CA ALA A 144 -7.21 -15.93 -2.19
C ALA A 144 -7.65 -16.04 -3.67
N GLY A 145 -7.02 -15.29 -4.59
CA GLY A 145 -7.35 -15.27 -6.00
C GLY A 145 -8.01 -13.96 -6.47
N PRO A 146 -8.48 -13.94 -7.73
CA PRO A 146 -9.15 -12.79 -8.32
C PRO A 146 -10.46 -12.45 -7.62
N CYS A 147 -10.72 -11.15 -7.45
CA CYS A 147 -11.90 -10.59 -6.80
C CYS A 147 -12.38 -9.33 -7.52
N LEU A 148 -13.64 -8.96 -7.29
CA LEU A 148 -14.19 -7.67 -7.69
C LEU A 148 -14.56 -6.90 -6.43
N LEU A 149 -14.01 -5.70 -6.27
CA LEU A 149 -14.33 -4.83 -5.15
C LEU A 149 -15.33 -3.76 -5.58
N PRO A 150 -16.45 -3.60 -4.86
CA PRO A 150 -17.33 -2.47 -5.07
C PRO A 150 -16.64 -1.19 -4.61
N ALA A 151 -16.47 -0.25 -5.52
CA ALA A 151 -15.82 1.03 -5.28
C ALA A 151 -16.73 2.19 -5.63
N VAL A 152 -16.67 3.26 -4.84
CA VAL A 152 -17.50 4.46 -5.03
C VAL A 152 -16.64 5.72 -5.13
N PRO A 153 -17.02 6.67 -6.00
CA PRO A 153 -16.39 7.98 -6.06
C PRO A 153 -16.95 8.92 -4.98
N GLY A 154 -16.29 10.06 -4.80
CA GLY A 154 -16.86 11.21 -4.09
C GLY A 154 -16.59 11.27 -2.58
N LEU A 155 -15.92 10.26 -2.02
CA LEU A 155 -15.41 10.35 -0.65
C LEU A 155 -14.15 11.21 -0.61
N ARG A 156 -13.93 11.82 0.55
CA ARG A 156 -12.74 12.62 0.83
C ARG A 156 -12.06 12.05 2.05
N LEU A 157 -10.73 12.07 2.06
CA LEU A 157 -9.95 11.63 3.20
C LEU A 157 -9.26 12.84 3.82
N GLN A 158 -9.38 13.00 5.14
CA GLN A 158 -8.80 14.10 5.89
C GLN A 158 -7.87 13.55 6.97
N ALA A 159 -6.67 14.11 7.08
CA ALA A 159 -5.69 13.72 8.08
C ALA A 159 -4.96 14.99 8.56
N GLY A 160 -5.30 15.44 9.77
CA GLY A 160 -4.87 16.75 10.27
C GLY A 160 -5.32 17.89 9.33
N GLN A 161 -4.36 18.69 8.86
CA GLN A 161 -4.59 19.79 7.91
C GLN A 161 -4.59 19.33 6.43
N ARG A 162 -4.29 18.06 6.16
CA ARG A 162 -4.20 17.52 4.80
C ARG A 162 -5.50 16.85 4.39
N GLN A 163 -5.80 16.93 3.09
CA GLN A 163 -6.97 16.28 2.51
C GLN A 163 -6.67 15.71 1.13
N ALA A 164 -7.27 14.57 0.82
CA ALA A 164 -7.26 13.95 -0.49
C ALA A 164 -8.70 13.78 -1.00
N GLN A 165 -8.87 13.96 -2.31
CA GLN A 165 -10.12 13.76 -3.03
C GLN A 165 -9.83 13.28 -4.46
N GLY A 166 -10.87 12.89 -5.20
CA GLY A 166 -10.75 12.44 -6.59
C GLY A 166 -10.26 10.99 -6.75
N PHE A 167 -10.23 10.22 -5.66
CA PHE A 167 -9.93 8.80 -5.64
C PHE A 167 -11.24 7.99 -5.50
N LEU A 168 -11.17 6.68 -5.74
CA LEU A 168 -12.29 5.77 -5.45
C LEU A 168 -12.07 5.09 -4.08
N THR A 169 -13.14 4.90 -3.32
CA THR A 169 -13.09 4.07 -2.11
C THR A 169 -13.67 2.70 -2.43
N ALA A 170 -12.83 1.68 -2.47
CA ALA A 170 -13.22 0.28 -2.57
C ALA A 170 -13.54 -0.28 -1.18
N PHE A 171 -14.53 -1.14 -1.09
CA PHE A 171 -14.93 -1.78 0.18
C PHE A 171 -14.54 -3.25 0.20
N TYR A 172 -14.03 -3.69 1.34
CA TYR A 172 -13.60 -5.06 1.59
C TYR A 172 -14.20 -5.60 2.89
N CYS A 173 -14.70 -6.84 2.86
CA CYS A 173 -15.31 -7.52 4.00
C CYS A 173 -14.70 -8.93 4.18
N PRO A 174 -13.50 -9.05 4.74
CA PRO A 174 -12.88 -10.34 5.07
C PRO A 174 -13.63 -11.06 6.20
N ALA A 175 -13.42 -12.38 6.29
CA ALA A 175 -13.89 -13.18 7.42
C ALA A 175 -13.16 -12.82 8.74
N ALA A 176 -11.87 -12.47 8.68
CA ALA A 176 -11.09 -12.03 9.82
C ALA A 176 -10.83 -10.51 9.75
N PRO A 177 -11.04 -9.76 10.85
CA PRO A 177 -10.78 -8.32 10.86
C PRO A 177 -9.28 -8.02 10.73
N PRO A 178 -8.90 -6.92 10.06
CA PRO A 178 -7.53 -6.43 10.10
C PRO A 178 -7.15 -5.91 11.49
N ASP A 179 -5.93 -6.22 11.95
CA ASP A 179 -5.53 -5.96 13.34
C ASP A 179 -5.38 -4.47 13.70
N HIS A 180 -4.97 -3.61 12.75
CA HIS A 180 -4.46 -2.27 13.08
C HIS A 180 -4.81 -1.17 12.08
N TRP A 181 -5.73 -1.46 11.14
CA TRP A 181 -6.15 -0.50 10.12
C TRP A 181 -7.61 -0.71 9.74
N THR A 182 -8.28 0.38 9.36
CA THR A 182 -9.63 0.35 8.79
C THR A 182 -9.70 0.97 7.40
N LEU A 183 -8.62 1.63 6.98
CA LEU A 183 -8.41 2.12 5.62
C LEU A 183 -6.98 1.80 5.18
N LEU A 184 -6.81 1.25 3.99
CA LEU A 184 -5.52 0.94 3.40
C LEU A 184 -5.31 1.83 2.16
N LEU A 185 -4.15 2.47 2.10
CA LEU A 185 -3.78 3.48 1.12
C LEU A 185 -2.56 3.04 0.33
N GLY A 186 -2.63 3.21 -0.99
CA GLY A 186 -1.45 3.14 -1.85
C GLY A 186 -0.53 4.35 -1.69
N PRO A 187 0.67 4.31 -2.29
CA PRO A 187 1.66 5.38 -2.20
C PRO A 187 1.13 6.74 -2.69
N GLU A 188 0.40 6.76 -3.81
CA GLU A 188 -0.15 8.01 -4.39
C GLU A 188 -1.09 8.77 -3.46
N LEU A 189 -1.92 8.04 -2.70
CA LEU A 189 -2.82 8.66 -1.73
C LEU A 189 -2.08 9.03 -0.46
N THR A 190 -1.14 8.19 -0.04
CA THR A 190 -0.29 8.43 1.12
C THR A 190 0.42 9.77 1.04
N GLU A 191 1.03 10.11 -0.10
CA GLU A 191 1.72 11.39 -0.28
C GLU A 191 0.82 12.61 -0.07
N ARG A 192 -0.48 12.47 -0.36
CA ARG A 192 -1.47 13.55 -0.27
C ARG A 192 -2.00 13.78 1.14
N VAL A 193 -2.01 12.75 1.99
CA VAL A 193 -2.66 12.80 3.33
C VAL A 193 -1.74 12.48 4.50
N HIS A 194 -0.61 11.80 4.31
CA HIS A 194 0.24 11.42 5.44
C HIS A 194 0.78 12.67 6.15
N PRO A 195 0.55 12.84 7.47
CA PRO A 195 1.19 13.88 8.26
C PRO A 195 2.66 13.46 8.44
N LEU A 196 3.58 14.21 7.84
CA LEU A 196 5.02 13.93 7.93
C LEU A 196 5.52 13.91 9.38
#